data_AF-A0A1D6II23-F1
#
_entry.id   AF-A0A1D6II23-F1
#
_cell.length_a   1.000
_cell.length_b   1.000
_cell.length_c   1.000
_cell.angle_alpha   90.00
_cell.angle_beta   90.00
_cell.angle_gamma   90.00
#
_symmetry.space_group_name_H-M   'P 1'
#
loop_
_entity.id
_entity.type
_entity.pdbx_description
1 polymer ?
#
loop_
_entity_poly.entity_id
_entity_poly.type
_entity_poly.pdbx_seq_one_letter_code
_entity_poly.pdbx_strand_id
1 'polypeptide(L)'
;MDIALHYGAMLRECIRHQSIARYVLESEHMKKFFDYIQLPNFDIASDASATFKELLTRHKATVAEFLSNNYDWFFEEFNSRLLSSTNYITKRQAIKLLGDMLLDRSNAAVMMRYVSSKDNLMILMNLLRDSSKNIQIEAFHVFKLFAANKNKPPEVVNILVTNRSKLLRFFAGFKIDKEDEQFEADKEQVIKEISAL
;
A
#
# COMPACT_ATOMS: atom_id res chain seq x y z
N MET A 1 0.80 -27.64 10.42
CA MET A 1 1.67 -26.46 10.32
C MET A 1 2.68 -26.66 9.21
N ASP A 2 3.50 -27.73 9.29
CA ASP A 2 4.55 -28.02 8.31
C ASP A 2 4.04 -28.03 6.87
N ILE A 3 2.94 -28.73 6.58
CA ILE A 3 2.41 -28.84 5.22
C ILE A 3 2.09 -27.47 4.58
N ALA A 4 1.59 -26.51 5.35
CA ALA A 4 1.24 -25.18 4.83
C ALA A 4 2.49 -24.41 4.37
N LEU A 5 3.57 -24.46 5.15
CA LEU A 5 4.83 -23.80 4.81
C LEU A 5 5.52 -24.47 3.62
N HIS A 6 5.43 -25.80 3.50
CA HIS A 6 5.94 -26.52 2.33
C HIS A 6 5.17 -26.13 1.07
N TYR A 7 3.83 -26.08 1.12
CA TYR A 7 3.03 -25.64 -0.03
C TYR A 7 3.23 -24.17 -0.36
N GLY A 8 3.42 -23.31 0.63
CA GLY A 8 3.76 -21.91 0.42
C GLY A 8 5.09 -21.75 -0.34
N ALA A 9 6.12 -22.49 0.07
CA ALA A 9 7.40 -22.51 -0.62
C ALA A 9 7.28 -23.04 -2.06
N MET A 10 6.58 -24.17 -2.26
CA MET A 10 6.35 -24.72 -3.60
C MET A 10 5.57 -23.75 -4.49
N LEU A 11 4.51 -23.13 -3.96
CA LEU A 11 3.71 -22.15 -4.69
C LEU A 11 4.56 -20.95 -5.10
N ARG A 12 5.42 -20.44 -4.20
CA ARG A 12 6.34 -19.35 -4.52
C ARG A 12 7.32 -19.71 -5.65
N GLU A 13 7.82 -20.95 -5.70
CA GLU A 13 8.60 -21.40 -6.85
C GLU A 13 7.77 -21.45 -8.14
N CYS A 14 6.53 -21.93 -8.07
CA CYS A 14 5.64 -21.98 -9.24
C CYS A 14 5.29 -20.60 -9.79
N ILE A 15 4.94 -19.63 -8.93
CA ILE A 15 4.55 -18.27 -9.37
C ILE A 15 5.74 -17.46 -9.91
N ARG A 16 6.98 -17.99 -9.86
CA ARG A 16 8.08 -17.44 -10.66
C ARG A 16 7.80 -17.52 -12.17
N HIS A 17 6.95 -18.45 -12.59
CA HIS A 17 6.45 -18.54 -13.95
C HIS A 17 5.21 -17.68 -14.13
N GLN A 18 5.25 -16.75 -15.09
CA GLN A 18 4.18 -15.77 -15.33
C GLN A 18 2.81 -16.42 -15.60
N SER A 19 2.77 -17.54 -16.32
CA SER A 19 1.53 -18.27 -16.62
C SER A 19 0.84 -18.77 -15.35
N ILE A 20 1.61 -19.27 -14.38
CA ILE A 20 1.06 -19.76 -13.10
C ILE A 20 0.64 -18.58 -12.22
N ALA A 21 1.47 -17.53 -12.14
CA ALA A 21 1.10 -16.34 -11.39
C ALA A 21 -0.19 -15.71 -11.91
N ARG A 22 -0.35 -15.61 -13.24
CA ARG A 22 -1.58 -15.15 -13.89
C ARG A 22 -2.78 -16.01 -13.48
N TYR A 23 -2.64 -17.34 -13.58
CA TYR A 23 -3.70 -18.26 -13.18
C TYR A 23 -4.15 -18.05 -11.73
N VAL A 24 -3.21 -17.86 -10.80
CA VAL A 24 -3.53 -17.61 -9.38
C VAL A 24 -4.22 -16.26 -9.20
N LEU A 25 -3.69 -15.18 -9.81
CA LEU A 25 -4.25 -13.83 -9.74
C LEU A 25 -5.69 -13.78 -10.26
N GLU A 26 -5.97 -14.45 -11.38
CA GLU A 26 -7.28 -14.47 -12.02
C GLU A 26 -8.27 -15.46 -11.38
N SER A 27 -7.82 -16.25 -10.40
CA SER A 27 -8.66 -17.22 -9.71
C SER A 27 -9.43 -16.61 -8.53
N GLU A 28 -10.59 -17.19 -8.20
CA GLU A 28 -11.31 -16.86 -6.96
C GLU A 28 -10.50 -17.16 -5.69
N HIS A 29 -9.41 -17.92 -5.78
CA HIS A 29 -8.53 -18.20 -4.66
C HIS A 29 -7.70 -16.98 -4.25
N MET A 30 -7.55 -15.97 -5.10
CA MET A 30 -6.83 -14.74 -4.77
C MET A 30 -7.45 -14.04 -3.54
N LYS A 31 -8.78 -14.06 -3.40
CA LYS A 31 -9.49 -13.48 -2.24
C LYS A 31 -9.13 -14.15 -0.92
N LYS A 32 -8.78 -15.44 -0.94
CA LYS A 32 -8.45 -16.18 0.30
C LYS A 32 -7.17 -15.67 0.96
N PHE A 33 -6.29 -14.99 0.23
CA PHE A 33 -5.10 -14.38 0.84
C PHE A 33 -5.45 -13.34 1.91
N PHE A 34 -6.56 -12.61 1.77
CA PHE A 34 -7.02 -11.66 2.79
C PHE A 34 -7.41 -12.35 4.11
N ASP A 35 -7.82 -13.63 4.05
CA ASP A 35 -8.03 -14.48 5.23
C ASP A 35 -6.70 -15.05 5.74
N TYR A 36 -5.89 -15.62 4.84
CA TYR A 36 -4.65 -16.32 5.20
C TYR A 36 -3.63 -15.41 5.89
N ILE A 37 -3.49 -14.17 5.43
CA ILE A 37 -2.59 -13.15 6.01
C ILE A 37 -3.01 -12.73 7.43
N GLN A 38 -4.24 -13.03 7.82
CA GLN A 38 -4.80 -12.67 9.13
C GLN A 38 -5.00 -13.88 10.04
N LEU A 39 -4.47 -15.06 9.67
CA LEU A 39 -4.51 -16.23 10.52
C LEU A 39 -3.75 -15.97 11.84
N PRO A 40 -4.24 -16.51 12.98
CA PRO A 40 -3.57 -16.33 14.27
C PRO A 40 -2.14 -16.92 14.32
N ASN A 41 -1.86 -17.92 13.49
CA ASN A 41 -0.54 -18.51 13.38
C ASN A 41 0.38 -17.59 12.58
N PHE A 42 1.36 -17.01 13.25
CA PHE A 42 2.29 -16.03 12.67
C PHE A 42 3.08 -16.59 11.49
N ASP A 43 3.62 -17.80 11.58
CA ASP A 43 4.45 -18.38 10.52
C ASP A 43 3.65 -18.58 9.24
N ILE A 44 2.42 -19.09 9.35
CA ILE A 44 1.52 -19.29 8.21
C ILE A 44 1.07 -17.94 7.62
N ALA A 45 0.69 -16.98 8.47
CA ALA A 45 0.25 -15.66 8.02
C ALA A 45 1.38 -14.89 7.31
N SER A 46 2.60 -14.96 7.85
CA SER A 46 3.80 -14.36 7.27
C SER A 46 4.16 -15.00 5.93
N ASP A 47 4.10 -16.34 5.84
CA ASP A 47 4.33 -17.08 4.60
C ASP A 47 3.29 -16.75 3.52
N ALA A 48 2.01 -16.67 3.90
CA ALA A 48 0.93 -16.23 3.02
C ALA A 48 1.14 -14.78 2.54
N SER A 49 1.57 -13.88 3.44
CA SER A 49 1.88 -12.48 3.08
C SER A 49 3.08 -12.39 2.13
N ALA A 50 4.10 -13.23 2.27
CA ALA A 50 5.23 -13.27 1.36
C ALA A 50 4.79 -13.71 -0.05
N THR A 51 3.94 -14.74 -0.13
CA THR A 51 3.38 -15.22 -1.39
C THR A 51 2.47 -14.18 -2.05
N PHE A 52 1.61 -13.53 -1.28
CA PHE A 52 0.73 -12.45 -1.75
C PHE A 52 1.53 -11.26 -2.29
N LYS A 53 2.59 -10.85 -1.57
CA LYS A 53 3.51 -9.82 -2.04
C LYS A 53 4.17 -10.22 -3.36
N GLU A 54 4.65 -11.45 -3.48
CA GLU A 54 5.32 -11.91 -4.70
C GLU A 54 4.38 -11.92 -5.91
N LEU A 55 3.15 -12.40 -5.74
CA LEU A 55 2.09 -12.35 -6.76
C LEU A 55 1.85 -10.92 -7.25
N LEU A 56 1.81 -9.96 -6.34
CA LEU A 56 1.48 -8.55 -6.62
C LEU A 56 2.69 -7.69 -7.02
N THR A 57 3.90 -8.24 -7.09
CA THR A 57 5.09 -7.42 -7.38
C THR A 57 6.07 -8.03 -8.38
N ARG A 58 6.00 -9.33 -8.67
CA ARG A 58 6.95 -10.00 -9.58
C ARG A 58 6.71 -9.69 -11.05
N HIS A 59 5.54 -10.04 -11.58
CA HIS A 59 5.23 -9.98 -13.02
C HIS A 59 4.51 -8.68 -13.38
N LYS A 60 5.27 -7.60 -13.54
CA LYS A 60 4.77 -6.21 -13.57
C LYS A 60 3.57 -5.98 -14.51
N ALA A 61 3.66 -6.42 -15.76
CA ALA A 61 2.58 -6.25 -16.74
C ALA A 61 1.31 -7.03 -16.34
N THR A 62 1.46 -8.27 -15.86
CA THR A 62 0.33 -9.10 -15.42
C THR A 62 -0.33 -8.55 -14.16
N VAL A 63 0.46 -8.03 -13.21
CA VAL A 63 -0.06 -7.35 -12.03
C VAL A 63 -0.82 -6.09 -12.42
N ALA A 64 -0.27 -5.27 -13.32
CA ALA A 64 -0.91 -4.04 -13.77
C ALA A 64 -2.26 -4.31 -14.44
N GLU A 65 -2.32 -5.32 -15.30
CA GLU A 65 -3.56 -5.80 -15.93
C GLU A 65 -4.57 -6.28 -14.88
N PHE A 66 -4.13 -7.14 -13.95
CA PHE A 66 -4.97 -7.64 -12.86
C PHE A 66 -5.55 -6.50 -12.02
N LEU A 67 -4.71 -5.60 -11.50
CA LEU A 67 -5.13 -4.49 -10.64
C LEU A 67 -6.06 -3.51 -11.37
N SER A 68 -5.84 -3.28 -12.67
CA SER A 68 -6.71 -2.40 -13.47
C SER A 68 -8.10 -3.02 -13.65
N ASN A 69 -8.16 -4.31 -13.98
CA ASN A 69 -9.43 -5.02 -14.23
C ASN A 69 -10.22 -5.30 -12.93
N ASN A 70 -9.53 -5.38 -11.80
CA ASN A 70 -10.08 -5.81 -10.51
C ASN A 70 -10.06 -4.72 -9.44
N TYR A 71 -9.85 -3.47 -9.84
CA TYR A 71 -9.54 -2.36 -8.95
C TYR A 71 -10.51 -2.24 -7.77
N ASP A 72 -11.82 -2.22 -8.04
CA ASP A 72 -12.83 -1.87 -7.05
C ASP A 72 -12.86 -2.88 -5.90
N TRP A 73 -13.09 -4.16 -6.20
CA TRP A 73 -13.14 -5.19 -5.16
C TRP A 73 -11.77 -5.40 -4.50
N PHE A 74 -10.66 -5.33 -5.26
CA PHE A 74 -9.33 -5.58 -4.71
C PHE A 74 -8.96 -4.53 -3.68
N PHE A 75 -9.12 -3.24 -4.01
CA PHE A 75 -8.77 -2.17 -3.08
C PHE A 75 -9.81 -2.01 -1.97
N GLU A 76 -11.07 -2.37 -2.18
CA GLU A 76 -12.06 -2.48 -1.09
C GLU A 76 -11.60 -3.49 -0.02
N GLU A 77 -11.28 -4.72 -0.43
CA GLU A 77 -10.76 -5.76 0.47
C GLU A 77 -9.42 -5.36 1.09
N PHE A 78 -8.48 -4.84 0.29
CA PHE A 78 -7.15 -4.45 0.76
C PHE A 78 -7.23 -3.35 1.83
N ASN A 79 -8.05 -2.33 1.61
CA ASN A 79 -8.19 -1.21 2.52
C ASN A 79 -8.93 -1.60 3.81
N SER A 80 -10.06 -2.28 3.67
CA SER A 80 -10.92 -2.63 4.81
C SER A 80 -10.30 -3.72 5.68
N ARG A 81 -9.59 -4.68 5.07
CA ARG A 81 -9.10 -5.87 5.78
C ARG A 81 -7.64 -5.80 6.16
N LEU A 82 -6.78 -5.15 5.36
CA LEU A 82 -5.33 -5.12 5.62
C LEU A 82 -4.86 -3.78 6.18
N LEU A 83 -5.18 -2.66 5.52
CA LEU A 83 -4.76 -1.33 6.00
C LEU A 83 -5.46 -0.94 7.31
N SER A 84 -6.72 -1.36 7.46
CA SER A 84 -7.52 -1.11 8.67
C SER A 84 -7.40 -2.22 9.71
N SER A 85 -6.51 -3.21 9.50
CA SER A 85 -6.30 -4.32 10.44
C SER A 85 -5.82 -3.81 11.81
N THR A 86 -6.29 -4.43 12.88
CA THR A 86 -5.78 -4.19 14.23
C THR A 86 -4.42 -4.86 14.47
N ASN A 87 -4.04 -5.82 13.62
CA ASN A 87 -2.74 -6.47 13.69
C ASN A 87 -1.65 -5.53 13.12
N TYR A 88 -0.72 -5.14 13.98
CA TYR A 88 0.41 -4.27 13.63
C TYR A 88 1.22 -4.78 12.43
N ILE A 89 1.53 -6.07 12.40
CA ILE A 89 2.38 -6.67 11.36
C ILE A 89 1.66 -6.66 10.02
N THR A 90 0.40 -7.11 10.00
CA THR A 90 -0.46 -7.08 8.80
C THR A 90 -0.57 -5.67 8.25
N LYS A 91 -0.91 -4.69 9.10
CA LYS A 91 -1.04 -3.28 8.70
C LYS A 91 0.27 -2.74 8.14
N ARG A 92 1.40 -2.98 8.81
CA ARG A 92 2.73 -2.52 8.36
C ARG A 92 3.15 -3.15 7.03
N GLN A 93 2.93 -4.45 6.84
CA GLN A 93 3.26 -5.12 5.59
C GLN A 93 2.35 -4.66 4.45
N ALA A 94 1.06 -4.45 4.72
CA ALA A 94 0.09 -3.98 3.74
C ALA A 94 0.41 -2.57 3.23
N ILE A 95 0.71 -1.62 4.12
CA ILE A 95 1.02 -0.26 3.70
C ILE A 95 2.32 -0.17 2.89
N LYS A 96 3.32 -0.99 3.26
CA LYS A 96 4.55 -1.12 2.48
C LYS A 96 4.27 -1.70 1.10
N LEU A 97 3.46 -2.76 1.03
CA LEU A 97 3.06 -3.38 -0.24
C LEU A 97 2.24 -2.42 -1.12
N LEU A 98 1.38 -1.59 -0.52
CA LEU A 98 0.67 -0.54 -1.24
C LEU A 98 1.65 0.44 -1.88
N GLY A 99 2.67 0.89 -1.13
CA GLY A 99 3.76 1.70 -1.68
C GLY A 99 4.47 1.01 -2.85
N ASP A 100 4.89 -0.24 -2.67
CA ASP A 100 5.55 -1.05 -3.71
C ASP A 100 4.69 -1.16 -4.99
N MET A 101 3.37 -1.34 -4.84
CA MET A 101 2.44 -1.44 -5.97
C MET A 101 2.24 -0.10 -6.68
N LEU A 102 1.98 0.99 -5.95
CA LEU A 102 1.64 2.29 -6.54
C LEU A 102 2.85 3.00 -7.15
N LEU A 103 4.06 2.74 -6.65
CA LEU A 103 5.30 3.32 -7.18
C LEU A 103 5.81 2.59 -8.43
N ASP A 104 5.29 1.41 -8.76
CA ASP A 104 5.67 0.72 -9.99
C ASP A 104 5.12 1.47 -11.21
N ARG A 105 6.01 1.80 -12.15
CA ARG A 105 5.65 2.51 -13.40
C ARG A 105 4.58 1.80 -14.22
N SER A 106 4.51 0.47 -14.15
CA SER A 106 3.51 -0.33 -14.89
C SER A 106 2.10 -0.10 -14.33
N ASN A 107 2.00 0.29 -13.06
CA ASN A 107 0.77 0.55 -12.34
C ASN A 107 0.36 2.04 -12.38
N ALA A 108 0.94 2.87 -13.27
CA ALA A 108 0.68 4.31 -13.29
C ALA A 108 -0.82 4.67 -13.37
N ALA A 109 -1.61 3.95 -14.17
CA ALA A 109 -3.06 4.17 -14.26
C ALA A 109 -3.78 3.83 -12.94
N VAL A 110 -3.41 2.70 -12.32
CA VAL A 110 -3.93 2.28 -11.01
C VAL A 110 -3.55 3.30 -9.93
N MET A 111 -2.29 3.75 -9.93
CA MET A 111 -1.80 4.78 -9.01
C MET A 111 -2.60 6.07 -9.14
N MET A 112 -2.77 6.57 -10.36
CA MET A 112 -3.55 7.79 -10.61
C MET A 112 -5.00 7.66 -10.13
N ARG A 113 -5.65 6.49 -10.34
CA ARG A 113 -6.99 6.22 -9.81
C ARG A 113 -6.99 6.20 -8.27
N TYR A 114 -5.99 5.58 -7.65
CA TYR A 114 -5.88 5.47 -6.19
C TYR A 114 -5.68 6.81 -5.51
N VAL A 115 -4.78 7.65 -6.02
CA VAL A 115 -4.47 8.97 -5.44
C VAL A 115 -5.51 10.05 -5.75
N SER A 116 -6.53 9.70 -6.52
CA SER A 116 -7.67 10.56 -6.84
C SER A 116 -8.90 10.28 -5.94
N SER A 117 -8.83 9.27 -5.07
CA SER A 117 -9.92 8.92 -4.15
C SER A 117 -9.80 9.65 -2.81
N LYS A 118 -10.88 10.33 -2.39
CA LYS A 118 -10.97 10.93 -1.05
C LYS A 118 -10.89 9.89 0.07
N ASP A 119 -11.48 8.71 -0.13
CA ASP A 119 -11.56 7.68 0.90
C ASP A 119 -10.18 7.07 1.14
N ASN A 120 -9.43 6.84 0.06
CA ASN A 120 -8.04 6.43 0.14
C ASN A 120 -7.17 7.48 0.86
N LEU A 121 -7.36 8.78 0.56
CA LEU A 121 -6.65 9.85 1.26
C LEU A 121 -6.95 9.81 2.77
N MET A 122 -8.22 9.65 3.16
CA MET A 122 -8.61 9.60 4.57
C MET A 122 -7.96 8.43 5.31
N ILE A 123 -7.91 7.24 4.69
CA ILE A 123 -7.21 6.08 5.25
C ILE A 123 -5.73 6.42 5.51
N LEU A 124 -5.05 6.99 4.51
CA LEU A 124 -3.63 7.33 4.62
C LEU A 124 -3.37 8.43 5.66
N MET A 125 -4.24 9.44 5.76
CA MET A 125 -4.14 10.47 6.79
C MET A 125 -4.35 9.92 8.21
N ASN A 126 -5.18 8.90 8.37
CA ASN A 126 -5.32 8.19 9.65
C ASN A 126 -4.07 7.37 9.97
N LEU A 127 -3.46 6.71 8.97
CA LEU A 127 -2.22 5.95 9.14
C LEU A 127 -1.01 6.84 9.48
N LEU A 128 -0.96 8.08 8.96
CA LEU A 128 0.02 9.09 9.38
C LEU A 128 -0.09 9.46 10.87
N ARG A 129 -1.24 9.20 11.50
CA ARG A 129 -1.49 9.45 12.92
C ARG A 129 -1.39 8.18 13.78
N ASP A 130 -1.01 7.03 13.19
CA ASP A 130 -0.85 5.78 13.92
C ASP A 130 0.22 5.93 15.01
N SER A 131 0.08 5.23 16.14
CA SER A 131 1.06 5.25 17.23
C SER A 131 2.45 4.75 16.82
N SER A 132 2.53 3.88 15.80
CA SER A 132 3.79 3.31 15.35
C SER A 132 4.50 4.22 14.36
N LYS A 133 5.72 4.63 14.71
CA LYS A 133 6.58 5.42 13.83
C LYS A 133 6.84 4.75 12.48
N ASN A 134 7.00 3.43 12.47
CA ASN A 134 7.21 2.67 11.24
C ASN A 134 6.00 2.71 10.30
N ILE A 135 4.78 2.67 10.84
CA ILE A 135 3.55 2.80 10.03
C ILE A 135 3.46 4.22 9.47
N GLN A 136 3.76 5.24 10.27
CA GLN A 136 3.76 6.63 9.81
C GLN A 136 4.73 6.85 8.64
N ILE A 137 5.93 6.25 8.68
CA ILE A 137 6.94 6.36 7.62
C ILE A 137 6.44 5.71 6.32
N GLU A 138 5.93 4.48 6.39
CA GLU A 138 5.40 3.80 5.20
C GLU A 138 4.14 4.53 4.67
N ALA A 139 3.31 5.10 5.55
CA ALA A 139 2.16 5.92 5.17
C ALA A 139 2.58 7.18 4.43
N PHE A 140 3.68 7.81 4.86
CA PHE A 140 4.23 8.97 4.20
C PHE A 140 4.67 8.67 2.75
N HIS A 141 5.31 7.52 2.50
CA HIS A 141 5.72 7.13 1.16
C HIS A 141 4.55 6.97 0.17
N VAL A 142 3.35 6.62 0.65
CA VAL A 142 2.14 6.59 -0.17
C VAL A 142 1.48 7.98 -0.22
N PHE A 143 1.40 8.68 0.92
CA PHE A 143 0.77 10.00 1.02
C PHE A 143 1.46 11.03 0.12
N LYS A 144 2.78 10.97 -0.06
CA LYS A 144 3.49 11.89 -0.95
C LYS A 144 2.98 11.84 -2.39
N LEU A 145 2.42 10.71 -2.84
CA LEU A 145 1.81 10.58 -4.16
C LEU A 145 0.53 11.42 -4.29
N PHE A 146 -0.27 11.51 -3.22
CA PHE A 146 -1.43 12.41 -3.18
C PHE A 146 -1.00 13.87 -3.26
N ALA A 147 0.04 14.27 -2.52
CA ALA A 147 0.56 15.63 -2.57
C ALA A 147 1.18 15.98 -3.94
N ALA A 148 1.88 15.03 -4.57
CA ALA A 148 2.53 15.22 -5.87
C ALA A 148 1.58 15.13 -7.08
N ASN A 149 0.36 14.61 -6.92
CA ASN A 149 -0.61 14.53 -8.01
C ASN A 149 -0.94 15.95 -8.51
N LYS A 150 -0.64 16.28 -9.77
CA LYS A 150 -0.92 17.61 -10.34
C LYS A 150 -2.40 17.79 -10.68
N ASN A 151 -3.14 16.69 -10.86
CA ASN A 151 -4.55 16.66 -11.26
C ASN A 151 -5.43 16.19 -10.09
N LYS A 152 -5.22 16.76 -8.89
CA LYS A 152 -5.99 16.38 -7.69
C LYS A 152 -7.48 16.72 -7.90
N PRO A 153 -8.41 15.77 -7.67
CA PRO A 153 -9.83 16.10 -7.69
C PRO A 153 -10.21 17.13 -6.61
N PRO A 154 -11.27 17.93 -6.81
CA PRO A 154 -11.68 18.96 -5.85
C PRO A 154 -11.90 18.43 -4.42
N GLU A 155 -12.42 17.20 -4.28
CA GLU A 155 -12.63 16.58 -2.96
C GLU A 155 -11.30 16.32 -2.22
N VAL A 156 -10.27 15.86 -2.94
CA VAL A 156 -8.92 15.62 -2.41
C VAL A 156 -8.28 16.95 -2.01
N VAL A 157 -8.37 17.97 -2.87
CA VAL A 157 -7.89 19.33 -2.57
C VAL A 157 -8.57 19.87 -1.32
N ASN A 158 -9.89 19.78 -1.23
CA ASN A 158 -10.65 20.28 -0.09
C ASN A 158 -10.21 19.64 1.24
N ILE A 159 -9.97 18.33 1.27
CA ILE A 159 -9.45 17.65 2.47
C ILE A 159 -8.06 18.17 2.86
N LEU A 160 -7.16 18.33 1.89
CA LEU A 160 -5.80 18.85 2.14
C LEU A 160 -5.82 20.29 2.64
N VAL A 161 -6.64 21.16 2.04
CA VAL A 161 -6.81 22.56 2.45
C VAL A 161 -7.40 22.65 3.85
N THR A 162 -8.49 21.91 4.12
CA THR A 162 -9.15 21.89 5.44
C THR A 162 -8.19 21.45 6.55
N ASN A 163 -7.24 20.56 6.25
CA ASN A 163 -6.28 20.05 7.23
C ASN A 163 -4.88 20.68 7.13
N ARG A 164 -4.70 21.73 6.30
CA ARG A 164 -3.39 22.27 5.93
C ARG A 164 -2.51 22.58 7.13
N SER A 165 -2.99 23.39 8.07
CA SER A 165 -2.20 23.79 9.24
C SER A 165 -1.78 22.61 10.12
N LYS A 166 -2.62 21.58 10.22
CA LYS A 166 -2.31 20.36 10.99
C LYS A 166 -1.27 19.50 10.27
N LEU A 167 -1.40 19.34 8.94
CA LEU A 167 -0.45 18.60 8.11
C LEU A 167 0.93 19.26 8.12
N LEU A 168 1.01 20.58 7.92
CA LEU A 168 2.27 21.31 7.95
C LEU A 168 2.96 21.20 9.32
N ARG A 169 2.19 21.34 10.41
CA ARG A 169 2.72 21.14 11.77
C ARG A 169 3.22 19.72 11.99
N PHE A 170 2.49 18.72 11.53
CA PHE A 170 2.90 17.32 11.61
C PHE A 170 4.22 17.10 10.87
N PHE A 171 4.33 17.50 9.60
CA PHE A 171 5.53 17.25 8.80
C PHE A 171 6.75 18.04 9.29
N ALA A 172 6.57 19.24 9.84
CA ALA A 172 7.68 19.98 10.46
C ALA A 172 8.31 19.22 11.65
N GLY A 173 7.50 18.48 12.42
CA GLY A 173 7.97 17.63 13.52
C GLY A 173 8.28 16.18 13.13
N PHE A 174 7.99 15.79 11.88
CA PHE A 174 8.12 14.40 11.43
C PHE A 174 9.57 14.11 11.04
N LYS A 175 10.33 13.53 11.99
CA LYS A 175 11.72 13.08 11.79
C LYS A 175 11.81 11.56 11.81
N ILE A 176 12.78 10.97 11.13
CA ILE A 176 13.09 9.54 11.24
C ILE A 176 14.41 9.36 12.00
N ASP A 177 14.61 8.18 12.58
CA ASP A 177 15.77 7.92 13.48
C ASP A 177 17.11 7.81 12.73
N LYS A 178 17.07 7.59 11.41
CA LYS A 178 18.25 7.47 10.56
C LYS A 178 18.33 8.69 9.64
N GLU A 179 19.53 9.18 9.39
CA GLU A 179 19.73 10.18 8.34
C GLU A 179 19.37 9.56 6.97
N ASP A 180 18.35 10.12 6.33
CA ASP A 180 17.88 9.75 4.99
C ASP A 180 17.57 11.05 4.23
N GLU A 181 18.54 11.48 3.43
CA GLU A 181 18.44 12.71 2.66
C GLU A 181 17.27 12.67 1.66
N GLN A 182 16.96 11.50 1.10
CA GLN A 182 15.86 11.34 0.17
C GLN A 182 14.50 11.52 0.87
N PHE A 183 14.36 10.96 2.08
CA PHE A 183 13.16 11.14 2.88
C PHE A 183 12.94 12.62 3.25
N GLU A 184 13.99 13.31 3.67
CA GLU A 184 13.90 14.74 4.01
C GLU A 184 13.55 15.59 2.78
N ALA A 185 14.16 15.33 1.62
CA ALA A 185 13.82 16.00 0.37
C ALA A 185 12.36 15.74 -0.07
N ASP A 186 11.88 14.50 0.02
CA ASP A 186 10.48 14.16 -0.25
C ASP A 186 9.53 14.92 0.69
N LYS A 187 9.91 15.03 1.97
CA LYS A 187 9.10 15.70 3.00
C LYS A 187 9.01 17.20 2.75
N GLU A 188 10.13 17.83 2.40
CA GLU A 188 10.15 19.24 2.01
C GLU A 188 9.28 19.49 0.77
N GLN A 189 9.33 18.61 -0.23
CA GLN A 189 8.46 18.72 -1.40
C GLN A 189 6.99 18.60 -1.01
N VAL A 190 6.61 17.65 -0.15
CA VAL A 190 5.23 17.51 0.34
C VAL A 190 4.78 18.76 1.09
N ILE A 191 5.61 19.33 1.97
CA ILE A 191 5.32 20.58 2.69
C ILE A 191 5.08 21.73 1.70
N LYS A 192 5.93 21.84 0.66
CA LYS A 192 5.81 22.86 -0.38
C LYS A 192 4.51 22.73 -1.17
N GLU A 193 4.17 21.52 -1.63
CA GLU A 193 2.94 21.25 -2.36
C GLU A 193 1.70 21.59 -1.52
N ILE A 194 1.66 21.18 -0.24
CA ILE A 194 0.52 21.46 0.65
C ILE A 194 0.41 22.96 0.97
N SER A 195 1.53 23.66 1.11
CA SER A 195 1.55 25.10 1.38
C SER A 195 1.01 25.92 0.21
N ALA A 196 1.24 25.43 -1.02
CA ALA A 196 0.86 26.10 -2.27
C ALA A 196 -0.60 25.84 -2.72
N LEU A 197 -1.33 24.92 -2.07
CA LEU A 197 -2.78 24.75 -2.28
C LEU A 197 -3.56 25.98 -1.81
#